data_AF-A0AAI8FQB3-F1
#
_entry.id   AF-A0AAI8FQB3-F1
#
_cell.length_a   1.000
_cell.length_b   1.000
_cell.length_c   1.000
_cell.angle_alpha   90.00
_cell.angle_beta   90.00
_cell.angle_gamma   90.00
#
_symmetry.space_group_name_H-M   'P 1'
#
loop_
_entity.id
_entity.type
_entity.pdbx_description
1 polymer ?
#
loop_
_entity_poly.entity_id
_entity_poly.type
_entity_poly.pdbx_seq_one_letter_code
_entity_poly.pdbx_strand_id
1 'polypeptide(L)'
;MKPVDEPFVSLDAPRLRGRGWSIFVDGLEVPARIGIHPHEHDAPQPIVIDARLGYRCEPSEEGGWIDYDGYCAEIAAYLAAKPHTRLLETLVAEIAVLSFREWPVLEALTIAAHKPKIRLGTKRVGVELDWTRADYLTWSDSVARHHGARPA
;
A
#
# COMPACT_ATOMS: atom_id res chain seq x y z
N MET A 1 43.40 18.95 18.30
CA MET A 1 42.34 17.90 18.24
C MET A 1 41.09 18.55 18.84
N LYS A 2 39.98 18.80 18.15
CA LYS A 2 39.43 18.29 16.88
C LYS A 2 39.02 19.46 15.96
N PRO A 3 38.96 19.24 14.63
CA PRO A 3 38.21 20.12 13.73
C PRO A 3 36.71 19.81 13.85
N VAL A 4 35.83 20.76 13.50
CA VAL A 4 34.64 20.59 12.64
C VAL A 4 33.79 21.86 12.67
N ASP A 5 34.08 22.82 11.79
CA ASP A 5 33.03 23.69 11.25
C ASP A 5 32.70 23.14 9.86
N GLU A 6 31.90 22.08 9.83
CA GLU A 6 31.16 21.71 8.64
C GLU A 6 29.75 22.26 8.81
N PRO A 7 29.26 23.16 7.92
CA PRO A 7 27.87 23.53 7.94
C PRO A 7 27.06 22.27 7.68
N PHE A 8 26.10 22.00 8.56
CA PHE A 8 25.13 20.92 8.39
C PHE A 8 24.54 21.06 6.98
N VAL A 9 24.90 20.12 6.10
CA VAL A 9 24.32 20.02 4.78
C VAL A 9 22.83 19.88 5.02
N SER A 10 22.10 20.95 4.72
CA SER A 10 20.66 20.90 4.65
C SER A 10 20.38 19.90 3.55
N LEU A 11 20.04 18.66 3.92
CA LEU A 11 19.54 17.67 3.00
C LEU A 11 18.35 18.33 2.32
N ASP A 12 18.54 18.71 1.07
CA ASP A 12 17.51 18.96 0.08
C ASP A 12 16.69 17.66 -0.10
N ALA A 13 16.06 17.19 0.97
CA ALA A 13 14.85 16.42 0.83
C ALA A 13 13.87 17.40 0.20
N PRO A 14 13.33 17.13 -1.01
CA PRO A 14 12.33 17.98 -1.58
C PRO A 14 11.16 18.01 -0.59
N ARG A 15 11.06 19.10 0.17
CA ARG A 15 9.89 19.39 0.99
C ARG A 15 8.77 19.73 0.02
N LEU A 16 8.13 18.67 -0.47
CA LEU A 16 6.80 18.59 -1.03
C LEU A 16 6.26 19.94 -1.54
N ARG A 17 6.71 20.36 -2.73
CA ARG A 17 5.78 21.03 -3.64
C ARG A 17 4.61 20.07 -3.82
N GLY A 18 3.37 20.56 -3.74
CA GLY A 18 2.17 19.70 -3.69
C GLY A 18 2.29 18.50 -4.64
N ARG A 19 2.03 17.28 -4.16
CA ARG A 19 2.27 16.02 -4.88
C ARG A 19 1.34 15.80 -6.10
N GLY A 20 0.73 16.86 -6.63
CA GLY A 20 -0.33 16.79 -7.63
C GLY A 20 -1.67 16.36 -7.03
N TRP A 21 -2.50 15.77 -7.88
CA TRP A 21 -3.83 15.27 -7.54
C TRP A 21 -3.75 13.92 -6.84
N SER A 22 -4.75 13.61 -6.01
CA SER A 22 -4.89 12.28 -5.42
C SER A 22 -6.34 11.92 -5.14
N ILE A 23 -6.68 10.66 -5.34
CA ILE A 23 -7.89 10.06 -4.77
C ILE A 23 -7.59 9.63 -3.33
N PHE A 24 -8.60 9.73 -2.47
CA PHE A 24 -8.56 9.16 -1.13
C PHE A 24 -9.74 8.22 -0.92
N VAL A 25 -9.48 7.13 -0.21
CA VAL A 25 -10.46 6.15 0.25
C VAL A 25 -10.27 6.08 1.76
N ASP A 26 -11.30 6.44 2.52
CA ASP A 26 -11.27 6.41 3.98
C ASP A 26 -12.24 5.34 4.48
N GLY A 27 -11.71 4.33 5.16
CA GLY A 27 -12.51 3.33 5.86
C GLY A 27 -13.22 2.30 4.98
N LEU A 28 -12.59 1.83 3.89
CA LEU A 28 -13.13 0.70 3.11
C LEU A 28 -13.09 -0.58 3.97
N GLU A 29 -14.26 -0.97 4.50
CA GLU A 29 -14.41 -2.18 5.29
C GLU A 29 -14.76 -3.37 4.39
N VAL A 30 -13.90 -4.39 4.39
CA VAL A 30 -14.02 -5.58 3.52
C VAL A 30 -13.64 -6.85 4.28
N PRO A 31 -14.29 -8.00 4.00
CA PRO A 31 -13.91 -9.27 4.61
C PRO A 31 -12.60 -9.80 4.00
N ALA A 32 -11.69 -10.29 4.85
CA ALA A 32 -10.46 -10.94 4.42
C ALA A 32 -10.14 -12.16 5.29
N ARG A 33 -9.52 -13.20 4.70
CA ARG A 33 -8.95 -14.32 5.45
C ARG A 33 -7.54 -13.93 5.91
N ILE A 34 -7.43 -13.41 7.14
CA ILE A 34 -6.21 -12.74 7.62
C ILE A 34 -5.93 -13.04 9.08
N GLY A 35 -4.71 -13.47 9.42
CA GLY A 35 -4.30 -13.62 10.82
C GLY A 35 -3.29 -14.72 11.10
N ILE A 36 -2.72 -14.67 12.31
CA ILE A 36 -1.67 -15.59 12.78
C ILE A 36 -2.29 -16.70 13.64
N HIS A 37 -3.39 -16.42 14.34
CA HIS A 37 -3.97 -17.34 15.30
C HIS A 37 -4.86 -18.39 14.62
N PRO A 38 -4.93 -19.63 15.14
CA PRO A 38 -5.68 -20.72 14.50
C PRO A 38 -7.15 -20.38 14.19
N HIS A 39 -7.86 -19.73 15.12
CA HIS A 39 -9.26 -19.35 14.93
C HIS A 39 -9.48 -18.31 13.80
N GLU A 40 -8.42 -17.62 13.38
CA GLU A 40 -8.49 -16.66 12.26
C GLU A 40 -8.53 -17.37 10.91
N HIS A 41 -8.21 -18.66 10.85
CA HIS A 41 -8.30 -19.47 9.64
C HIS A 41 -9.73 -19.97 9.35
N ASP A 42 -10.58 -20.03 10.38
CA ASP A 42 -11.90 -20.66 10.29
C ASP A 42 -12.88 -19.87 9.42
N ALA A 43 -12.81 -18.53 9.46
CA ALA A 43 -13.69 -17.65 8.69
C ALA A 43 -13.01 -16.32 8.33
N PRO A 44 -13.43 -15.65 7.23
CA PRO A 44 -13.04 -14.27 6.96
C PRO A 44 -13.43 -13.32 8.10
N GLN A 45 -12.61 -12.30 8.34
CA GLN A 45 -12.86 -11.24 9.30
C GLN A 45 -12.73 -9.87 8.63
N PRO A 46 -13.44 -8.83 9.11
CA PRO A 46 -13.34 -7.50 8.51
C PRO A 46 -11.94 -6.93 8.71
N ILE A 47 -11.45 -6.28 7.66
CA ILE A 47 -10.35 -5.32 7.71
C ILE A 47 -10.86 -3.97 7.21
N VAL A 48 -10.26 -2.91 7.70
CA VAL A 48 -10.54 -1.55 7.27
C VAL A 48 -9.29 -1.01 6.56
N ILE A 49 -9.48 -0.56 5.32
CA ILE A 49 -8.43 -0.05 4.45
C ILE A 49 -8.63 1.46 4.24
N ASP A 50 -7.56 2.22 4.46
CA ASP A 50 -7.45 3.60 4.00
C ASP A 50 -6.42 3.64 2.87
N ALA A 51 -6.70 4.38 1.81
CA ALA A 51 -5.78 4.51 0.67
C ALA A 51 -5.74 5.94 0.14
N ARG A 52 -4.55 6.36 -0.30
CA ARG A 52 -4.32 7.60 -1.02
C ARG A 52 -3.54 7.30 -2.29
N LEU A 53 -4.19 7.57 -3.42
CA LEU A 53 -3.70 7.25 -4.76
C LEU A 53 -3.27 8.54 -5.45
N GLY A 54 -1.97 8.80 -5.48
CA GLY A 54 -1.38 10.01 -6.07
C GLY A 54 -1.12 9.86 -7.57
N TYR A 55 -1.47 10.89 -8.33
CA TYR A 55 -1.18 11.00 -9.75
C TYR A 55 0.17 11.66 -10.02
N ARG A 56 0.79 11.30 -11.14
CA ARG A 56 1.97 12.04 -11.66
C ARG A 56 1.59 13.41 -12.25
N CYS A 57 0.41 13.49 -12.87
CA CYS A 57 -0.09 14.67 -13.56
C CYS A 57 -1.59 14.88 -13.25
N GLU A 58 -2.18 15.93 -13.81
CA GLU A 58 -3.63 16.14 -13.70
C GLU A 58 -4.40 14.99 -14.36
N PRO A 59 -5.39 14.38 -13.66
CA PRO A 59 -6.22 13.33 -14.25
C PRO A 59 -7.12 13.91 -15.33
N SER A 60 -7.28 13.18 -16.43
CA SER A 60 -8.17 13.58 -17.52
C SER A 60 -8.67 12.36 -18.30
N GLU A 61 -9.69 12.53 -19.13
CA GLU A 61 -10.19 11.44 -19.99
C GLU A 61 -9.15 11.01 -21.03
N GLU A 62 -8.32 11.95 -21.51
CA GLU A 62 -7.27 11.68 -22.50
C GLU A 62 -5.98 11.14 -21.86
N GLY A 63 -5.62 11.65 -20.67
CA GLY A 63 -4.38 11.32 -19.94
C GLY A 63 -4.54 10.17 -18.95
N GLY A 64 -5.76 9.66 -18.79
CA GLY A 64 -6.12 8.61 -17.86
C GLY A 64 -6.49 9.12 -16.47
N TRP A 65 -7.36 8.36 -15.82
CA TRP A 65 -7.85 8.61 -14.47
C TRP A 65 -7.99 7.27 -13.75
N ILE A 66 -8.29 7.31 -12.46
CA ILE A 66 -8.51 6.12 -11.65
C ILE A 66 -9.98 6.14 -11.28
N ASP A 67 -10.71 5.14 -11.76
CA ASP A 67 -12.06 4.88 -11.29
C ASP A 67 -11.98 4.40 -9.83
N TYR A 68 -12.34 5.29 -8.90
CA TYR A 68 -12.27 5.00 -7.47
C TYR A 68 -13.32 3.98 -7.03
N ASP A 69 -14.44 3.87 -7.75
CA ASP A 69 -15.46 2.85 -7.47
C ASP A 69 -14.93 1.49 -7.92
N GLY A 70 -14.40 1.43 -9.15
CA GLY A 70 -13.68 0.27 -9.67
C GLY A 70 -12.50 -0.16 -8.80
N TYR A 71 -11.73 0.79 -8.25
CA TYR A 71 -10.65 0.49 -7.31
C TYR A 71 -11.14 -0.22 -6.04
N CYS A 72 -12.21 0.29 -5.42
CA CYS A 72 -12.78 -0.31 -4.22
C CYS A 72 -13.36 -1.70 -4.53
N ALA A 73 -14.08 -1.84 -5.65
CA ALA A 73 -14.66 -3.11 -6.09
C ALA A 73 -13.58 -4.17 -6.37
N GLU A 74 -12.49 -3.81 -7.03
CA GLU A 74 -11.40 -4.72 -7.36
C GLU A 74 -10.63 -5.16 -6.10
N ILE A 75 -10.40 -4.27 -5.14
CA ILE A 75 -9.82 -4.65 -3.83
C ILE A 75 -10.73 -5.65 -3.12
N ALA A 76 -12.03 -5.38 -3.06
CA ALA A 76 -12.98 -6.27 -2.41
C ALA A 76 -13.02 -7.64 -3.09
N ALA A 77 -13.04 -7.67 -4.44
CA ALA A 77 -13.04 -8.90 -5.22
C ALA A 77 -11.74 -9.70 -5.03
N TYR A 78 -10.58 -9.01 -5.07
CA TYR A 78 -9.28 -9.61 -4.80
C TYR A 78 -9.24 -10.28 -3.43
N LEU A 79 -9.66 -9.58 -2.38
CA LEU A 79 -9.66 -10.10 -1.01
C LEU A 79 -10.65 -11.25 -0.80
N ALA A 80 -11.80 -11.23 -1.47
CA ALA A 80 -12.77 -12.31 -1.42
C ALA A 80 -12.26 -13.60 -2.06
N ALA A 81 -11.47 -13.51 -3.14
CA ALA A 81 -10.92 -14.66 -3.86
C ALA A 81 -9.60 -15.18 -3.25
N LYS A 82 -8.93 -14.38 -2.43
CA LYS A 82 -7.58 -14.67 -1.95
C LYS A 82 -7.55 -15.77 -0.87
N PRO A 83 -6.55 -16.68 -0.91
CA PRO A 83 -6.24 -17.55 0.22
C PRO A 83 -5.88 -16.79 1.50
N HIS A 84 -5.85 -17.52 2.62
CA HIS A 84 -5.52 -16.93 3.92
C HIS A 84 -4.11 -16.32 3.96
N THR A 85 -4.03 -15.04 4.29
CA THR A 85 -2.76 -14.34 4.53
C THR A 85 -2.49 -14.26 6.03
N ARG A 86 -1.24 -14.46 6.46
CA ARG A 86 -0.92 -14.46 7.90
C ARG A 86 -0.76 -13.06 8.49
N LEU A 87 -0.15 -12.15 7.73
CA LEU A 87 0.31 -10.84 8.20
C LEU A 87 -0.38 -9.70 7.44
N LEU A 88 -0.71 -8.62 8.15
CA LEU A 88 -1.26 -7.42 7.50
C LEU A 88 -0.22 -6.79 6.57
N GLU A 89 1.05 -6.84 6.95
CA GLU A 89 2.19 -6.35 6.16
C GLU A 89 2.24 -7.01 4.78
N THR A 90 2.07 -8.35 4.75
CA THR A 90 2.01 -9.11 3.50
C THR A 90 0.79 -8.70 2.68
N LEU A 91 -0.38 -8.63 3.31
CA LEU A 91 -1.62 -8.27 2.62
C LEU A 91 -1.56 -6.87 2.01
N VAL A 92 -1.03 -5.90 2.75
CA VAL A 92 -0.90 -4.51 2.29
C VAL A 92 0.09 -4.41 1.14
N ALA A 93 1.23 -5.11 1.20
CA ALA A 93 2.17 -5.14 0.07
C ALA A 93 1.54 -5.78 -1.18
N GLU A 94 0.73 -6.82 -1.02
CA GLU A 94 0.03 -7.47 -2.15
C GLU A 94 -1.04 -6.56 -2.76
N ILE A 95 -1.80 -5.82 -1.95
CA ILE A 95 -2.75 -4.82 -2.45
C ILE A 95 -2.02 -3.67 -3.15
N ALA A 96 -0.85 -3.25 -2.64
CA ALA A 96 -0.04 -2.23 -3.29
C ALA A 96 0.45 -2.70 -4.68
N VAL A 97 0.92 -3.93 -4.78
CA VAL A 97 1.31 -4.55 -6.07
C VAL A 97 0.13 -4.62 -7.04
N LEU A 98 -1.03 -5.06 -6.58
CA LEU A 98 -2.26 -5.05 -7.39
C LEU A 98 -2.56 -3.63 -7.89
N SER A 99 -2.50 -2.64 -6.99
CA SER A 99 -2.79 -1.24 -7.30
C SER A 99 -1.85 -0.67 -8.37
N PHE A 100 -0.54 -0.89 -8.26
CA PHE A 100 0.41 -0.38 -9.26
C PHE A 100 0.31 -1.10 -10.61
N ARG A 101 -0.13 -2.36 -10.62
CA ARG A 101 -0.30 -3.18 -11.83
C ARG A 101 -1.56 -2.79 -12.61
N GLU A 102 -2.70 -2.69 -11.93
CA GLU A 102 -4.00 -2.44 -12.60
C GLU A 102 -4.19 -0.96 -12.97
N TRP A 103 -3.53 -0.02 -12.29
CA TRP A 103 -3.64 1.42 -12.57
C TRP A 103 -2.30 2.05 -13.02
N PRO A 104 -1.99 2.01 -14.33
CA PRO A 104 -0.78 2.62 -14.90
C PRO A 104 -0.62 4.13 -14.64
N VAL A 105 -1.68 4.86 -14.27
CA VAL A 105 -1.59 6.29 -13.92
C VAL A 105 -1.21 6.56 -12.46
N LEU A 106 -1.21 5.54 -11.59
CA LEU A 106 -0.89 5.63 -10.17
C LEU A 106 0.61 5.83 -9.90
N GLU A 107 1.02 7.03 -9.48
CA GLU A 107 2.44 7.33 -9.26
C GLU A 107 2.89 7.11 -7.82
N ALA A 108 2.00 7.31 -6.85
CA ALA A 108 2.27 7.11 -5.44
C ALA A 108 1.06 6.49 -4.75
N LEU A 109 1.31 5.60 -3.80
CA LEU A 109 0.30 4.93 -3.01
C LEU A 109 0.69 4.97 -1.55
N THR A 110 -0.13 5.60 -0.73
CA THR A 110 -0.14 5.35 0.71
C THR A 110 -1.34 4.47 1.02
N ILE A 111 -1.12 3.31 1.62
CA ILE A 111 -2.20 2.38 1.99
C ILE A 111 -1.99 1.90 3.41
N ALA A 112 -3.04 2.01 4.22
CA ALA A 112 -3.08 1.53 5.59
C ALA A 112 -4.18 0.48 5.75
N ALA A 113 -3.90 -0.57 6.53
CA ALA A 113 -4.90 -1.57 6.87
C ALA A 113 -4.88 -1.88 8.36
N HIS A 114 -6.06 -2.02 8.94
CA HIS A 114 -6.21 -2.42 10.34
C HIS A 114 -7.41 -3.36 10.54
N LYS A 115 -7.35 -4.15 11.61
CA LYS A 115 -8.51 -4.93 12.08
C LYS A 115 -9.35 -4.01 12.99
N PRO A 116 -10.69 -3.94 12.81
CA PRO A 116 -11.52 -3.03 13.59
C PRO A 116 -11.66 -3.45 15.06
N LYS A 117 -11.32 -4.70 15.42
CA LYS A 117 -11.32 -5.15 16.82
C LYS A 117 -10.20 -4.44 17.59
N ILE A 118 -10.60 -3.43 18.35
CA ILE A 118 -9.73 -2.47 19.06
C ILE A 118 -8.91 -3.15 20.16
N ARG A 119 -7.63 -2.77 20.27
CA ARG A 119 -6.85 -2.95 21.51
C ARG A 119 -7.17 -1.81 22.47
N LEU A 120 -7.44 -2.14 23.73
CA LEU A 120 -7.75 -1.15 24.77
C LEU A 120 -6.68 -0.03 24.77
N GLY A 121 -7.14 1.23 24.81
CA GLY A 121 -6.27 2.40 24.80
C GLY A 121 -5.81 2.89 23.43
N THR A 122 -6.31 2.32 22.33
CA THR A 122 -5.99 2.76 20.97
C THR A 122 -7.25 3.10 20.17
N LYS A 123 -7.17 4.09 19.27
CA LYS A 123 -8.25 4.34 18.29
C LYS A 123 -8.22 3.30 17.18
N ARG A 124 -7.02 3.02 16.66
CA ARG A 124 -6.74 2.00 15.64
C ARG A 124 -5.29 1.54 15.77
N VAL A 125 -5.02 0.29 15.41
CA VAL A 125 -3.66 -0.25 15.27
C VAL A 125 -3.63 -1.09 14.01
N GLY A 126 -2.68 -0.79 13.13
CA GLY A 126 -2.54 -1.43 11.83
C GLY A 126 -1.15 -1.22 11.26
N VAL A 127 -1.03 -1.44 9.97
CA VAL A 127 0.20 -1.23 9.21
C VAL A 127 -0.07 -0.24 8.10
N GLU A 128 0.95 0.51 7.70
CA GLU A 128 0.90 1.46 6.59
C GLU A 128 2.12 1.24 5.68
N LEU A 129 1.89 1.37 4.38
CA LEU A 129 2.90 1.32 3.35
C LEU A 129 2.77 2.58 2.49
N ASP A 130 3.89 3.26 2.27
CA ASP A 130 4.00 4.42 1.38
C ASP A 130 5.02 4.09 0.30
N TRP A 131 4.55 3.86 -0.92
CA TRP A 131 5.37 3.54 -2.09
C TRP A 131 5.13 4.53 -3.22
N THR A 132 6.18 4.84 -3.94
CA THR A 132 6.11 5.38 -5.29
C THR A 132 6.14 4.25 -6.32
N ARG A 133 5.83 4.57 -7.57
CA ARG A 133 6.01 3.63 -8.68
C ARG A 133 7.48 3.17 -8.79
N ALA A 134 8.46 4.01 -8.46
CA ALA A 134 9.87 3.61 -8.45
C ALA A 134 10.17 2.56 -7.37
N ASP A 135 9.57 2.68 -6.18
CA ASP A 135 9.70 1.69 -5.11
C ASP A 135 9.09 0.35 -5.53
N TYR A 136 7.89 0.38 -6.13
CA TYR A 136 7.23 -0.80 -6.68
C TYR A 136 8.08 -1.51 -7.75
N LEU A 137 8.68 -0.77 -8.68
CA LEU A 137 9.55 -1.35 -9.71
C LEU A 137 10.79 -2.00 -9.08
N THR A 138 11.44 -1.31 -8.15
CA THR A 138 12.62 -1.83 -7.42
C THR A 138 12.28 -3.11 -6.65
N TRP A 139 11.12 -3.14 -5.98
CA TRP A 139 10.63 -4.31 -5.27
C TRP A 139 10.35 -5.47 -6.23
N SER A 140 9.68 -5.19 -7.35
CA SER A 140 9.31 -6.20 -8.36
C SER A 140 10.55 -6.86 -8.96
N ASP A 141 11.57 -6.07 -9.26
CA ASP A 141 12.86 -6.57 -9.74
C ASP A 141 13.56 -7.43 -8.69
N SER A 142 13.50 -7.05 -7.42
CA SER A 142 14.04 -7.85 -6.32
C SER A 142 13.36 -9.22 -6.23
N VAL A 143 12.03 -9.24 -6.27
CA VAL A 143 11.24 -10.48 -6.22
C VAL A 143 11.54 -11.38 -7.42
N ALA A 144 11.63 -10.83 -8.62
CA ALA A 144 11.99 -11.59 -9.83
C ALA A 144 13.37 -12.26 -9.71
N ARG A 145 14.37 -11.56 -9.17
CA ARG A 145 15.71 -12.12 -8.93
C ARG A 145 15.70 -13.27 -7.91
N HIS A 146 14.91 -13.16 -6.84
CA HIS A 146 14.83 -14.22 -5.82
C HIS A 146 14.10 -15.47 -6.34
N HIS A 147 13.07 -15.31 -7.20
CA HIS A 147 12.37 -16.46 -7.79
C HIS A 147 13.11 -17.10 -8.99
N GLY A 148 13.96 -16.33 -9.69
CA GLY A 148 14.84 -16.85 -10.75
C GLY A 148 16.08 -17.59 -10.23
N ALA A 149 16.41 -17.49 -8.94
CA ALA A 149 17.61 -18.06 -8.32
C ALA A 149 17.36 -19.37 -7.55
N ARG A 150 16.30 -20.12 -7.86
CA ARG A 150 16.04 -21.42 -7.22
C ARG A 150 17.02 -22.47 -7.81
N PRO A 151 17.98 -23.03 -7.04
CA PRO A 151 18.83 -24.11 -7.56
C PRO A 151 17.97 -25.34 -7.83
N ALA A 152 18.31 -26.05 -8.91
CA ALA A 152 17.75 -27.35 -9.28
C ALA A 152 17.99 -28.42 -8.22
#